data_AF-A0A0A0BG61-F1
#
_entry.id   AF-A0A0A0BG61-F1
#
_cell.length_a   1.000
_cell.length_b   1.000
_cell.length_c   1.000
_cell.angle_alpha   90.00
_cell.angle_beta   90.00
_cell.angle_gamma   90.00
#
_symmetry.space_group_name_H-M   'P 1'
#
loop_
_entity.id
_entity.type
_entity.pdbx_description
1 polymer ?
#
loop_
_entity_poly.entity_id
_entity_poly.type
_entity_poly.pdbx_seq_one_letter_code
_entity_poly.pdbx_strand_id
1 'polypeptide(L)' 'MVKRTENVVLLKVIGSCELIVALAMLYFFHEDIPAIIGGVILLGLSANSFIQAHKCYKRQYRPIDNDD' A
#
# COMPACT_ATOMS: atom_id res chain seq x y z
N MET A 1 -18.57 -10.57 -3.41
CA MET A 1 -17.26 -11.02 -2.87
C MET A 1 -16.09 -10.67 -3.81
N VAL A 2 -16.19 -10.97 -5.12
CA VAL A 2 -15.13 -10.77 -6.14
C VAL A 2 -14.59 -9.34 -6.24
N LYS A 3 -15.46 -8.33 -6.39
CA LYS A 3 -15.05 -6.89 -6.44
C LYS A 3 -14.27 -6.41 -5.22
N ARG A 4 -14.49 -7.03 -4.05
CA ARG A 4 -13.84 -6.62 -2.79
C ARG A 4 -12.42 -7.18 -2.71
N THR A 5 -12.20 -8.40 -3.23
CA THR A 5 -10.87 -9.00 -3.37
C THR A 5 -10.05 -8.25 -4.42
N GLU A 6 -10.68 -7.84 -5.52
CA GLU A 6 -10.04 -7.05 -6.58
C GLU A 6 -9.48 -5.73 -6.02
N ASN A 7 -10.25 -4.99 -5.23
CA ASN A 7 -9.76 -3.77 -4.56
C ASN A 7 -8.58 -4.03 -3.60
N VAL A 8 -8.57 -5.15 -2.88
CA VAL A 8 -7.45 -5.50 -1.97
C VAL A 8 -6.19 -5.78 -2.76
N VAL A 9 -6.31 -6.53 -3.86
CA VAL A 9 -5.19 -6.82 -4.76
C VAL A 9 -4.69 -5.53 -5.41
N LEU A 10 -5.60 -4.67 -5.89
CA LEU A 10 -5.26 -3.41 -6.55
C LEU A 10 -4.52 -2.45 -5.60
N LEU A 11 -4.98 -2.31 -4.35
CA LEU A 11 -4.28 -1.54 -3.31
C LEU A 11 -2.90 -2.11 -3.00
N LYS A 12 -2.76 -3.43 -2.99
CA LYS A 12 -1.48 -4.10 -2.73
C LYS A 12 -0.50 -3.92 -3.90
N VAL A 13 -0.98 -3.95 -5.14
CA VAL A 13 -0.17 -3.71 -6.35
C VAL A 13 0.30 -2.25 -6.39
N ILE A 14 -0.59 -1.28 -6.18
CA ILE A 14 -0.22 0.14 -6.14
C ILE A 14 0.80 0.40 -5.03
N GLY A 15 0.54 -0.08 -3.81
CA GLY A 15 1.48 0.07 -2.70
C GLY A 15 2.84 -0.59 -2.97
N SER A 16 2.87 -1.72 -3.69
CA SER A 16 4.13 -2.37 -4.09
C SER A 16 4.91 -1.54 -5.12
N CYS A 17 4.22 -0.96 -6.11
CA CYS A 17 4.84 -0.08 -7.09
C CYS A 17 5.39 1.20 -6.42
N GLU A 18 4.61 1.84 -5.55
CA GLU A 18 5.04 3.01 -4.78
C GLU A 18 6.26 2.70 -3.92
N LEU A 19 6.28 1.53 -3.26
CA LEU A 19 7.41 1.09 -2.45
C LEU A 19 8.68 0.88 -3.28
N ILE A 20 8.57 0.24 -4.45
CA ILE A 20 9.71 0.03 -5.35
C ILE A 20 10.26 1.37 -5.84
N VAL A 21 9.40 2.31 -6.24
CA VAL A 21 9.82 3.64 -6.67
C VAL A 21 10.46 4.41 -5.51
N ALA A 22 9.91 4.32 -4.31
CA ALA A 22 10.49 4.95 -3.13
C ALA A 22 11.89 4.42 -2.81
N LEU A 23 12.07 3.09 -2.85
CA LEU A 23 13.36 2.45 -2.66
C LEU A 23 14.34 2.82 -3.78
N ALA A 24 13.88 2.88 -5.03
CA ALA A 24 14.69 3.31 -6.16
C ALA A 24 15.14 4.77 -6.00
N MET A 25 14.26 5.68 -5.58
CA MET A 25 14.62 7.07 -5.30
C MET A 25 15.65 7.18 -4.18
N LEU A 26 15.48 6.42 -3.09
CA LEU A 26 16.42 6.41 -1.98
C LEU A 26 17.76 5.74 -2.31
N TYR A 27 17.82 4.84 -3.30
CA TYR A 27 19.05 4.16 -3.68
C TYR A 27 19.83 4.93 -4.75
N PHE A 28 19.16 5.34 -5.84
CA PHE A 28 19.82 5.99 -6.98
C PHE A 28 20.02 7.50 -6.79
N PHE A 29 19.14 8.18 -6.06
CA PHE A 29 19.14 9.64 -5.92
C PHE A 29 19.32 10.08 -4.46
N HIS A 30 20.06 9.28 -3.67
CA HIS A 30 20.26 9.53 -2.24
C HIS A 30 21.04 10.82 -1.94
N GLU A 31 21.73 11.41 -2.92
CA GLU A 31 22.49 12.65 -2.77
C GLU A 31 21.59 13.89 -2.93
N ASP A 32 20.43 13.73 -3.59
CA ASP A 32 19.47 14.78 -3.84
C ASP A 32 18.45 14.84 -2.71
N ILE A 33 18.52 15.89 -1.88
CA ILE A 33 17.54 16.17 -0.81
C ILE A 33 16.08 16.06 -1.30
N PRO A 34 15.69 16.58 -2.48
CA PRO A 34 14.32 16.42 -2.99
C PRO A 34 13.93 14.96 -3.24
N ALA A 35 14.85 14.11 -3.70
CA ALA A 35 14.59 12.70 -3.96
C ALA A 35 14.47 11.89 -2.66
N ILE A 36 15.22 12.25 -1.61
CA ILE A 36 15.03 11.68 -0.28
C ILE A 36 13.64 12.03 0.25
N ILE A 37 13.23 13.32 0.18
CA ILE A 37 11.91 13.77 0.63
C ILE A 37 10.80 13.05 -0.15
N GLY A 38 10.93 12.97 -1.48
CA GLY A 38 10.01 12.23 -2.34
C GLY A 38 9.94 10.75 -1.98
N GLY A 39 11.09 10.11 -1.75
CA GLY A 39 11.19 8.71 -1.33
C GLY A 39 10.53 8.45 0.03
N VAL A 40 10.72 9.33 1.01
CA VAL A 40 10.07 9.21 2.32
C VAL A 40 8.55 9.39 2.23
N ILE A 41 8.07 10.32 1.42
CA ILE A 41 6.63 10.51 1.18
C ILE A 41 6.03 9.28 0.50
N LEU A 42 6.68 8.76 -0.55
CA LEU A 42 6.25 7.54 -1.26
C LEU A 42 6.28 6.31 -0.35
N LEU A 43 7.26 6.20 0.54
CA LEU A 43 7.28 5.17 1.59
C LEU A 43 6.04 5.29 2.50
N GLY A 44 5.69 6.49 2.94
CA GLY A 44 4.48 6.73 3.73
C GLY A 44 3.19 6.36 2.99
N LEU A 45 3.08 6.71 1.71
CA LEU A 45 1.94 6.38 0.86
C LEU A 45 1.83 4.87 0.64
N SER A 46 2.94 4.20 0.33
CA SER A 46 2.98 2.75 0.15
C SER A 46 2.52 2.01 1.40
N ALA A 47 3.03 2.40 2.58
CA ALA A 47 2.64 1.83 3.87
C ALA A 47 1.14 2.03 4.14
N ASN A 48 0.60 3.20 3.81
CA ASN A 48 -0.84 3.47 3.95
C ASN A 48 -1.69 2.59 3.01
N SER A 49 -1.26 2.39 1.76
CA SER A 49 -1.90 1.45 0.82
C SER A 49 -1.91 0.02 1.34
N PHE A 50 -0.79 -0.46 1.91
CA PHE A 50 -0.72 -1.80 2.52
C PHE A 50 -1.61 -1.94 3.76
N ILE A 51 -1.67 -0.93 4.63
CA ILE A 51 -2.54 -0.93 5.81
C ILE A 51 -4.01 -0.98 5.41
N GLN A 52 -4.40 -0.24 4.37
CA GLN A 52 -5.76 -0.26 3.84
C GLN A 52 -6.10 -1.62 3.23
N ALA A 53 -5.19 -2.19 2.43
CA ALA A 53 -5.33 -3.54 1.89
C ALA A 53 -5.50 -4.58 3.02
N HIS A 54 -4.70 -4.48 4.08
CA HIS A 54 -4.77 -5.38 5.23
C HIS A 54 -6.07 -5.24 6.02
N LYS A 55 -6.54 -4.00 6.29
CA LYS A 55 -7.84 -3.76 6.94
C LYS A 55 -9.00 -4.28 6.10
N CYS A 56 -8.95 -4.09 4.79
CA CYS A 56 -9.97 -4.55 3.85
C CYS A 56 -9.99 -6.09 3.73
N TYR A 57 -8.81 -6.72 3.70
CA TYR A 57 -8.65 -8.17 3.83
C TYR A 57 -9.25 -8.69 5.14
N LYS A 58 -8.88 -8.12 6.29
CA LYS A 58 -9.41 -8.54 7.59
C LYS A 58 -10.94 -8.39 7.70
N ARG A 59 -11.52 -7.36 7.05
CA ARG A 59 -12.99 -7.19 6.93
C ARG A 59 -13.65 -8.15 5.95
N GLN A 60 -12.93 -8.73 5.00
CA GLN A 60 -13.44 -9.81 4.15
C GLN A 60 -13.51 -11.13 4.89
N TYR A 61 -12.55 -11.39 5.78
CA TYR A 61 -12.41 -12.67 6.48
C TYR A 61 -12.93 -12.67 7.92
N ARG A 62 -13.27 -11.52 8.51
CA ARG A 62 -14.24 -11.50 9.62
C ARG A 62 -15.62 -11.66 8.98
N PRO A 63 -16.29 -12.82 9.11
CA PRO A 63 -17.72 -12.79 8.96
C PRO A 63 -18.19 -11.77 10.01
N ILE A 64 -18.95 -10.77 9.57
CA ILE A 64 -19.97 -10.29 10.50
C ILE A 64 -20.87 -11.51 10.60
N ASP A 65 -20.95 -12.10 11.79
CA ASP A 65 -22.07 -12.97 12.14
C ASP A 65 -23.31 -12.11 11.91
N ASN A 66 -23.83 -12.16 10.68
CA ASN A 66 -25.19 -11.80 10.37
C ASN A 66 -25.97 -13.10 10.52
N ASP A 67 -26.03 -13.61 11.75
CA ASP A 67 -27.12 -14.48 12.17
C ASP A 67 -27.89 -13.64 13.20
N ASP A 68 -29.03 -13.12 12.71
CA ASP A 68 -30.23 -12.60 13.41
C ASP A 68 -30.08 -11.67 14.64
#